data_AF-A0A974A0W2-F1
#
_entry.id   AF-A0A974A0W2-F1
#
_cell.length_a   1.000
_cell.length_b   1.000
_cell.length_c   1.000
_cell.angle_alpha   90.00
_cell.angle_beta   90.00
_cell.angle_gamma   90.00
#
_symmetry.space_group_name_H-M   'P 1'
#
loop_
_entity.id
_entity.type
_entity.pdbx_description
1 polymer ?
#
loop_
_entity_poly.entity_id
_entity_poly.type
_entity_poly.pdbx_seq_one_letter_code
_entity_poly.pdbx_strand_id
1 'polypeptide(L)'
;MASLVFGVPEHSAICAVHRGAFRTLLGTDPTPDACLGYFCQFEEAFRAAARAKILRKRIPVATNLHLTSRDIARKLLEAEQIERGERP
;
A
#
# COMPACT_ATOMS: atom_id res chain seq x y z
N MET A 1 -0.08 9.40 -16.54
CA MET A 1 -0.67 8.99 -15.26
C MET A 1 0.47 8.49 -14.37
N ALA A 2 0.80 9.18 -13.29
CA ALA A 2 1.93 8.80 -12.42
C ALA A 2 1.52 7.72 -11.41
N SER A 3 2.44 6.80 -11.11
CA SER A 3 2.26 5.75 -10.11
C SER A 3 3.48 5.73 -9.19
N LEU A 4 3.24 5.49 -7.90
CA LEU A 4 4.30 5.16 -6.96
C LEU A 4 4.62 3.68 -7.11
N VAL A 5 5.90 3.32 -7.17
CA VAL A 5 6.36 1.93 -7.33
C VAL A 5 7.36 1.61 -6.22
N PHE A 6 7.17 0.47 -5.57
CA PHE A 6 8.10 -0.03 -4.55
C PHE A 6 8.37 -1.53 -4.75
N GLY A 7 9.56 -1.98 -4.34
CA GLY A 7 9.96 -3.38 -4.44
C GLY A 7 9.32 -4.26 -3.36
N VAL A 8 8.95 -5.48 -3.74
CA VAL A 8 8.53 -6.58 -2.86
C VAL A 8 9.60 -7.67 -2.95
N PRO A 9 10.73 -7.53 -2.24
CA PRO A 9 11.92 -8.38 -2.44
C PRO A 9 11.64 -9.86 -2.17
N GLU A 10 10.80 -10.15 -1.18
CA GLU A 10 10.37 -11.51 -0.80
C GLU A 10 9.62 -12.25 -1.92
N HIS A 11 9.15 -11.51 -2.93
CA HIS A 11 8.40 -12.05 -4.06
C HIS A 11 9.07 -11.74 -5.41
N SER A 12 10.28 -11.17 -5.38
CA SER A 12 11.04 -10.73 -6.57
C SER A 12 10.20 -9.89 -7.55
N ALA A 13 9.30 -9.06 -7.03
CA ALA A 13 8.32 -8.30 -7.82
C ALA A 13 8.31 -6.82 -7.45
N ILE A 14 7.74 -5.99 -8.31
CA ILE A 14 7.40 -4.61 -7.98
C ILE A 14 5.89 -4.47 -7.73
N CYS A 15 5.55 -3.60 -6.80
CA CYS A 15 4.19 -3.20 -6.49
C CYS A 15 3.97 -1.75 -6.91
N ALA A 16 2.94 -1.51 -7.72
CA ALA A 16 2.58 -0.18 -8.18
C ALA A 16 1.26 0.30 -7.54
N VAL A 17 1.23 1.58 -7.18
CA VAL A 17 0.05 2.26 -6.64
C VAL A 17 -0.23 3.49 -7.48
N HIS A 18 -1.37 3.47 -8.17
CA HIS A 18 -1.77 4.59 -9.01
C HIS A 18 -2.21 5.78 -8.16
N ARG A 19 -2.01 6.99 -8.68
CA ARG A 19 -2.51 8.23 -8.08
C ARG A 19 -4.00 8.18 -7.71
N GLY A 20 -4.82 7.48 -8.50
CA GLY A 20 -6.25 7.29 -8.21
C GLY A 20 -6.53 6.60 -6.87
N ALA A 21 -5.66 5.68 -6.43
CA ALA A 21 -5.76 5.05 -5.13
C ALA A 21 -5.42 6.03 -4.00
N PHE A 22 -4.35 6.81 -4.16
CA PHE A 22 -3.99 7.87 -3.21
C PHE A 22 -5.09 8.93 -3.10
N ARG A 23 -5.71 9.33 -4.22
CA ARG A 23 -6.84 10.26 -4.23
C ARG A 23 -7.99 9.77 -3.35
N THR A 24 -8.31 8.49 -3.40
CA THR A 24 -9.34 7.91 -2.51
C THR A 24 -8.91 7.93 -1.05
N LEU A 25 -7.64 7.63 -0.75
CA LEU A 25 -7.13 7.55 0.63
C LEU A 25 -6.99 8.94 1.28
N LEU A 26 -6.53 9.92 0.51
CA LEU A 26 -6.28 11.29 0.97
C LEU A 26 -7.51 12.20 0.87
N GLY A 27 -8.57 11.77 0.17
CA GLY A 27 -9.79 12.56 -0.03
C GLY A 27 -9.63 13.81 -0.91
N THR A 28 -8.45 14.03 -1.48
CA THR A 28 -8.10 15.17 -2.34
C THR A 28 -7.25 14.72 -3.51
N ASP A 29 -7.02 15.60 -4.49
CA ASP A 29 -6.18 15.33 -5.66
C ASP A 29 -4.68 15.49 -5.30
N PRO A 30 -3.91 14.40 -5.13
CA PRO A 30 -2.61 14.48 -4.45
C PRO A 30 -1.47 14.82 -5.43
N THR A 31 -0.51 15.63 -4.99
CA THR A 31 0.75 15.83 -5.74
C THR A 31 1.63 14.56 -5.68
N PRO A 32 2.64 14.42 -6.55
CA PRO A 32 3.61 13.33 -6.45
C PRO A 32 4.29 13.27 -5.08
N ASP A 33 4.72 14.40 -4.53
CA ASP A 33 5.32 14.49 -3.19
C ASP A 33 4.34 14.07 -2.09
N ALA A 34 3.06 14.43 -2.19
CA ALA A 34 2.05 13.98 -1.23
C ALA A 34 1.86 12.46 -1.28
N CYS A 35 1.94 11.85 -2.47
CA CYS A 35 1.87 10.39 -2.61
C CYS A 35 3.10 9.71 -2.00
N LEU A 36 4.30 10.27 -2.23
CA LEU A 36 5.54 9.76 -1.66
C LEU A 36 5.57 9.90 -0.14
N GLY A 37 5.23 11.08 0.40
CA GLY A 37 5.18 11.33 1.83
C GLY A 37 4.18 10.42 2.53
N TYR A 38 2.99 10.20 1.94
CA TYR A 38 2.01 9.26 2.49
C TYR A 38 2.50 7.81 2.45
N PHE A 39 3.20 7.41 1.38
CA PHE A 39 3.84 6.10 1.33
C PHE A 39 4.91 5.94 2.41
N CYS A 40 5.82 6.92 2.57
CA CYS A 40 6.87 6.84 3.58
C CYS A 40 6.30 6.81 5.01
N GLN A 41 5.23 7.56 5.28
CA GLN A 41 4.57 7.57 6.59
C GLN A 41 3.96 6.19 6.93
N PHE A 42 3.40 5.50 5.93
CA PHE A 42 2.66 4.24 6.14
C PHE A 42 3.27 3.05 5.38
N GLU A 43 4.59 3.06 5.20
CA GLU A 43 5.28 2.12 4.31
C GLU A 43 4.97 0.66 4.66
N GLU A 44 4.91 0.35 5.95
CA GLU A 44 4.59 -0.99 6.44
C GLU A 44 3.18 -1.44 6.02
N ALA A 45 2.18 -0.57 6.10
CA ALA A 45 0.82 -0.90 5.67
C ALA A 45 0.76 -1.20 4.16
N PHE A 46 1.53 -0.48 3.34
CA PHE A 46 1.64 -0.74 1.90
C PHE A 46 2.30 -2.10 1.62
N ARG A 47 3.40 -2.41 2.32
CA ARG A 47 4.10 -3.71 2.21
C ARG A 47 3.20 -4.86 2.67
N ALA A 48 2.52 -4.70 3.80
CA ALA A 48 1.55 -5.67 4.31
C ALA A 48 0.38 -5.88 3.34
N ALA A 49 -0.11 -4.82 2.69
CA ALA A 49 -1.17 -4.92 1.69
C ALA A 49 -0.70 -5.69 0.45
N ALA A 50 0.55 -5.49 0.00
CA ALA A 50 1.14 -6.25 -1.09
C ALA A 50 1.23 -7.74 -0.75
N ARG A 51 1.79 -8.09 0.42
CA ARG A 51 1.87 -9.48 0.91
C ARG A 51 0.50 -10.13 1.00
N ALA A 52 -0.47 -9.45 1.62
CA ALA A 52 -1.84 -9.95 1.75
C ALA A 52 -2.50 -10.19 0.38
N LYS A 53 -2.25 -9.30 -0.59
CA LYS A 53 -2.78 -9.46 -1.95
C LYS A 53 -2.15 -10.64 -2.68
N ILE A 54 -0.83 -10.83 -2.57
CA ILE A 54 -0.11 -11.97 -3.14
C ILE A 54 -0.70 -13.28 -2.60
N LEU A 55 -0.84 -13.41 -1.28
CA LEU A 55 -1.39 -14.59 -0.63
C LEU A 55 -2.84 -14.85 -1.07
N ARG A 56 -3.70 -13.81 -1.02
CA ARG A 56 -5.13 -13.93 -1.36
C ARG A 56 -5.35 -14.30 -2.83
N LYS A 57 -4.53 -13.77 -3.74
CA LYS A 57 -4.68 -13.98 -5.19
C LYS A 57 -3.78 -15.08 -5.74
N ARG A 58 -2.96 -15.71 -4.89
CA ARG A 58 -1.94 -16.70 -5.28
C ARG A 58 -1.10 -16.19 -6.45
N ILE A 59 -0.61 -14.95 -6.33
CA ILE A 59 0.22 -14.32 -7.36
C ILE A 59 1.53 -15.11 -7.47
N PRO A 60 1.95 -15.52 -8.68
CA PRO A 60 3.21 -16.22 -8.87
C PRO A 60 4.42 -15.31 -8.59
N VAL A 61 5.51 -15.89 -8.09
CA VAL A 61 6.79 -15.19 -7.88
C VAL A 61 7.23 -14.46 -9.16
N ALA A 62 7.88 -13.32 -9.00
CA ALA A 62 8.30 -12.42 -10.07
C ALA A 62 7.15 -11.80 -10.90
N THR A 63 5.89 -11.95 -10.45
CA THR A 63 4.76 -11.26 -11.08
C THR A 63 4.48 -9.94 -10.37
N ASN A 64 4.56 -8.85 -11.14
CA ASN A 64 4.25 -7.51 -10.65
C ASN A 64 2.77 -7.39 -10.27
N LEU A 65 2.49 -6.52 -9.29
CA LEU A 65 1.15 -6.32 -8.78
C LEU A 65 0.80 -4.84 -8.61
N HIS A 66 -0.49 -4.57 -8.53
CA HIS A 66 -1.02 -3.25 -8.23
C HIS A 66 -1.82 -3.29 -6.93
N LEU A 67 -1.67 -2.28 -6.07
CA LEU A 67 -2.57 -2.09 -4.94
C LEU A 67 -3.70 -1.11 -5.29
N THR A 68 -4.89 -1.44 -4.80
CA THR A 68 -6.03 -0.51 -4.82
C THR A 68 -6.12 0.23 -3.49
N SER A 69 -6.84 1.34 -3.45
CA SER A 69 -7.13 2.05 -2.19
C SER A 69 -7.75 1.12 -1.14
N ARG A 70 -8.59 0.15 -1.54
CA ARG A 70 -9.20 -0.84 -0.66
C ARG A 70 -8.20 -1.83 -0.06
N ASP A 71 -7.17 -2.22 -0.81
CA ASP A 71 -6.13 -3.11 -0.30
C ASP A 71 -5.32 -2.40 0.80
N ILE A 72 -5.02 -1.11 0.60
CA ILE A 72 -4.25 -0.27 1.52
C ILE A 72 -5.08 0.13 2.75
N ALA A 73 -6.30 0.63 2.55
CA ALA A 73 -7.19 1.08 3.63
C ALA A 73 -7.44 -0.01 4.67
N ARG A 74 -7.55 -1.28 4.24
CA ARG A 74 -7.69 -2.41 5.17
C ARG A 74 -6.50 -2.51 6.12
N LYS A 75 -5.27 -2.35 5.62
CA LYS A 75 -4.05 -2.45 6.43
C LYS A 75 -3.79 -1.23 7.28
N LEU A 76 -4.19 -0.04 6.81
CA LEU A 76 -4.18 1.17 7.64
C LEU A 76 -5.11 1.01 8.86
N LEU A 77 -6.35 0.54 8.65
CA LEU A 77 -7.29 0.30 9.76
C LEU A 77 -6.79 -0.77 10.74
N GLU A 78 -6.12 -1.81 10.25
CA GLU A 78 -5.49 -2.81 11.12
C GLU A 78 -4.35 -2.21 11.94
N ALA A 79 -3.49 -1.39 11.33
CA ALA A 79 -2.39 -0.69 12.01
C ALA A 79 -2.90 0.29 13.08
N GLU A 80 -3.92 1.09 12.77
CA GLU A 80 -4.53 2.03 13.73
C GLU A 80 -5.15 1.32 14.95
N GLN A 81 -5.70 0.11 14.75
CA GLN A 81 -6.25 -0.70 15.84
C GLN A 81 -5.14 -1.26 16.75
N ILE A 82 -3.99 -1.63 16.17
CA ILE A 82 -2.82 -2.07 16.92
C ILE A 82 -2.30 -0.90 17.78
N GLU A 83 -2.08 0.28 17.18
CA GLU A 83 -1.60 1.47 17.89
C GLU A 83 -2.55 1.94 19.02
N ARG A 84 -3.86 1.71 18.89
CA ARG A 84 -4.83 2.03 19.94
C ARG A 84 -4.93 0.97 21.03
N GLY A 85 -4.62 -0.29 20.72
CA GLY A 85 -4.60 -1.41 21.67
C GLY A 85 -3.34 -1.46 22.53
N GLU A 86 -2.25 -0.81 22.11
CA GLU A 86 -0.98 -0.68 22.85
C GLU A 86 -0.89 0.58 23.73
N ARG A 87 -2.02 1.11 24.24
CA ARG A 87 -1.98 2.07 25.36
C ARG A 87 -2.13 1.33 26.69
N PRO A 88 -1.07 1.29 27.54
CA PRO A 88 -1.19 0.80 28.91
C PRO A 88 -2.12 1.70 29.76
#